data_AF-A0A821LP74-F1
#
_entry.id   AF-A0A821LP74-F1
#
_cell.length_a   1.000
_cell.length_b   1.000
_cell.length_c   1.000
_cell.angle_alpha   90.00
_cell.angle_beta   90.00
_cell.angle_gamma   90.00
#
_symmetry.space_group_name_H-M   'P 1'
#
loop_
_entity.id
_entity.type
_entity.pdbx_description
1 polymer ?
#
loop_
_entity_poly.entity_id
_entity_poly.type
_entity_poly.pdbx_seq_one_letter_code
_entity_poly.pdbx_strand_id
1 'polypeptide(L)'
;LVGAPRLLQSVAKDDIMPILKPFQSTFRDEPFKALIFTLILSEISVLIANFDIVTTMVSEFFLMCYLSVNLVCILQTLLHEPSWRPRFRFYHWLLSLLGVIVCMTIMLISSWYIALISLAIGVIVYIYIWYAGANKEWGEGLKGLPMSIAHVALSRLDDRPMHTKNFRPQILAFIKCIYNENQHRWMIEHEKVLDLLSQLKAGKGLIIVATIIQGLICCFMLILFLETNKKMRFNLGKYDEKRDIAEQLRHYLKEQMITHKILNGFIDVLVANDVYDGINSLMQISGVGGFRPNTVQKRRVYFWN
;
A
#
# COMPACT_ATOMS: atom_id res chain seq x y z
N LEU A 1 -20.72 -26.98 -22.21
CA LEU A 1 -20.59 -25.86 -23.17
C LEU A 1 -21.21 -24.53 -22.68
N VAL A 2 -22.30 -24.52 -21.90
CA VAL A 2 -22.98 -23.25 -21.51
C VAL A 2 -22.39 -22.56 -20.26
N GLY A 3 -21.84 -23.32 -19.31
CA GLY A 3 -21.33 -22.77 -18.04
C GLY A 3 -20.03 -21.97 -18.17
N ALA A 4 -19.02 -22.52 -18.85
CA ALA A 4 -17.69 -21.91 -18.96
C ALA A 4 -17.70 -20.51 -19.64
N PRO A 5 -18.45 -20.27 -20.74
CA PRO A 5 -18.57 -18.94 -21.34
C PRO A 5 -19.15 -17.90 -20.39
N ARG A 6 -20.14 -18.29 -19.58
CA ARG A 6 -20.81 -17.39 -18.63
C ARG A 6 -19.89 -17.05 -17.44
N LEU A 7 -19.10 -18.02 -16.98
CA LEU A 7 -18.05 -17.77 -15.97
C LEU A 7 -16.99 -16.80 -16.51
N LEU A 8 -16.47 -17.05 -17.72
CA LEU A 8 -15.48 -16.20 -18.36
C LEU A 8 -16.01 -14.77 -18.56
N GLN A 9 -17.27 -14.64 -18.98
CA GLN A 9 -17.92 -13.35 -19.11
C GLN A 9 -18.08 -12.62 -17.77
N SER A 10 -18.46 -13.34 -16.71
CA SER A 10 -18.63 -12.75 -15.37
C SER A 10 -17.31 -12.19 -14.86
N VAL A 11 -16.23 -12.96 -14.98
CA VAL A 11 -14.87 -12.50 -14.63
C VAL A 11 -14.45 -11.31 -15.50
N ALA A 12 -14.79 -11.32 -16.79
CA ALA A 12 -14.49 -10.20 -17.67
C ALA A 12 -15.22 -8.92 -17.22
N LYS A 13 -16.48 -9.01 -16.78
CA LYS A 13 -17.28 -7.86 -16.32
C LYS A 13 -16.70 -7.19 -15.08
N ASP A 14 -16.04 -7.93 -14.20
CA ASP A 14 -15.41 -7.38 -12.99
C ASP A 14 -14.20 -6.47 -13.31
N ASP A 15 -13.73 -6.44 -14.56
CA ASP A 15 -12.65 -5.57 -15.06
C ASP A 15 -11.38 -5.65 -14.20
N ILE A 16 -11.10 -6.87 -13.72
CA ILE A 16 -9.92 -7.23 -12.92
C ILE A 16 -8.71 -7.46 -13.83
N MET A 17 -8.95 -8.01 -15.02
CA MET A 17 -7.92 -8.35 -16.01
C MET A 17 -8.21 -7.62 -17.34
N PRO A 18 -7.41 -6.61 -17.72
CA PRO A 18 -7.60 -5.88 -18.97
C PRO A 18 -7.62 -6.76 -20.22
N ILE A 19 -6.87 -7.87 -20.22
CA ILE A 19 -6.81 -8.84 -21.34
C ILE A 19 -8.16 -9.52 -21.61
N LEU A 20 -9.03 -9.62 -20.60
CA LEU A 20 -10.35 -10.26 -20.72
C LEU A 20 -11.46 -9.31 -21.17
N LYS A 21 -11.20 -8.00 -21.30
CA LYS A 21 -12.19 -6.99 -21.75
C LYS A 21 -12.99 -7.39 -23.01
N PRO A 22 -12.38 -8.00 -24.05
CA PRO A 22 -13.14 -8.40 -25.24
C PRO A 22 -14.30 -9.37 -24.96
N PHE A 23 -14.21 -10.16 -23.88
CA PHE A 23 -15.22 -11.16 -23.49
C PHE A 23 -16.40 -10.60 -22.69
N GLN A 24 -16.41 -9.29 -22.36
CA GLN A 24 -17.53 -8.64 -21.68
C GLN A 24 -18.79 -8.54 -22.56
N SER A 25 -18.59 -8.43 -23.88
CA SER A 25 -19.65 -8.17 -24.87
C SER A 25 -20.62 -9.34 -25.01
N THR A 26 -21.92 -9.03 -24.93
CA THR A 26 -23.03 -9.94 -25.25
C THR A 26 -23.56 -9.68 -26.66
N PHE A 27 -24.07 -10.74 -27.29
CA PHE A 27 -24.91 -10.66 -28.47
C PHE A 27 -26.21 -11.40 -28.18
N ARG A 28 -27.35 -10.70 -28.22
CA ARG A 28 -28.66 -11.25 -27.83
C ARG A 28 -28.61 -11.92 -26.44
N ASP A 29 -28.05 -11.20 -25.46
CA ASP A 29 -27.85 -11.65 -24.07
C ASP A 29 -26.98 -12.90 -23.87
N GLU A 30 -26.38 -13.45 -24.92
CA GLU A 30 -25.46 -14.58 -24.85
C GLU A 30 -23.99 -14.13 -25.07
N PRO A 31 -23.02 -14.68 -24.32
CA PRO A 31 -21.61 -14.29 -24.42
C PRO A 31 -20.92 -14.95 -25.63
N PHE A 32 -21.26 -14.47 -26.84
CA PHE A 32 -20.84 -15.10 -28.10
C PHE A 32 -19.32 -15.22 -28.27
N LYS A 33 -18.56 -14.19 -27.92
CA LYS A 33 -17.08 -14.22 -27.98
C LYS A 33 -16.47 -15.23 -27.02
N ALA A 34 -17.02 -15.34 -25.80
CA ALA A 34 -16.58 -16.32 -24.81
C ALA A 34 -16.95 -17.75 -25.26
N LEU A 35 -18.12 -17.92 -25.89
CA LEU A 35 -18.56 -19.20 -26.45
C LEU A 35 -17.58 -19.70 -27.52
N ILE A 36 -17.24 -18.85 -28.49
CA ILE A 36 -16.25 -19.19 -29.54
C ILE A 36 -14.92 -19.59 -28.91
N PHE A 37 -14.43 -18.82 -27.93
CA PHE A 37 -13.20 -19.14 -27.22
C PHE A 37 -13.24 -20.52 -26.55
N THR A 38 -14.31 -20.83 -25.83
CA THR A 38 -14.47 -22.16 -25.20
C THR A 38 -14.60 -23.29 -26.22
N LEU A 39 -15.19 -23.03 -27.38
CA LEU A 39 -15.31 -24.00 -28.47
C LEU A 39 -13.94 -24.34 -29.06
N ILE A 40 -13.11 -23.33 -29.33
CA ILE A 40 -11.73 -23.52 -29.81
C ILE A 40 -10.91 -24.30 -28.78
N LEU A 41 -11.04 -23.98 -27.48
CA LEU A 41 -10.32 -24.67 -26.42
C LEU A 41 -10.75 -26.14 -26.29
N SER A 42 -12.06 -26.42 -26.42
CA SER A 42 -12.55 -27.79 -26.44
C SER A 42 -12.08 -28.56 -27.67
N GLU A 43 -12.01 -27.91 -28.83
CA GLU A 43 -11.54 -28.54 -30.06
C GLU A 43 -10.06 -28.96 -29.96
N ILE A 44 -9.21 -28.10 -29.39
CA ILE A 44 -7.80 -28.44 -29.11
C ILE A 44 -7.72 -29.68 -28.22
N SER A 45 -8.58 -29.79 -27.21
CA SER A 45 -8.59 -30.93 -26.29
C SER A 45 -9.02 -32.23 -26.99
N VAL A 46 -9.94 -32.16 -27.95
CA VAL A 46 -10.37 -33.30 -28.78
C VAL A 46 -9.25 -33.72 -29.73
N LEU A 47 -8.51 -32.78 -30.34
CA LEU A 47 -7.41 -33.05 -31.26
C LEU A 47 -6.23 -33.80 -30.61
N ILE A 48 -6.03 -33.67 -29.30
CA ILE A 48 -5.01 -34.45 -28.56
C ILE A 48 -5.30 -35.96 -28.66
N ALA A 49 -6.56 -36.36 -28.82
CA ALA A 49 -7.02 -37.74 -29.04
C ALA A 49 -6.51 -38.77 -28.00
N ASN A 50 -6.06 -38.30 -26.82
CA ASN A 50 -5.59 -39.12 -25.70
C ASN A 50 -6.39 -38.77 -24.45
N PHE A 51 -7.34 -39.63 -24.11
CA PHE A 51 -8.26 -39.42 -22.99
C PHE A 51 -7.54 -39.35 -21.63
N ASP A 52 -6.48 -40.12 -21.44
CA ASP A 52 -5.76 -40.20 -20.16
C ASP A 52 -5.03 -38.89 -19.85
N ILE A 53 -4.38 -38.30 -20.85
CA ILE A 53 -3.69 -37.02 -20.72
C ILE A 53 -4.70 -35.89 -20.46
N VAL A 54 -5.81 -35.86 -21.21
CA VAL A 54 -6.85 -34.83 -21.06
C VAL A 54 -7.49 -34.91 -19.67
N THR A 55 -7.82 -36.12 -19.21
CA THR A 55 -8.42 -36.34 -17.89
C THR A 55 -7.49 -35.93 -16.76
N THR A 56 -6.20 -36.24 -16.89
CA THR A 56 -5.17 -35.81 -15.92
C THR A 56 -5.07 -34.29 -15.88
N MET A 57 -4.97 -33.63 -17.04
CA MET A 57 -4.86 -32.17 -17.12
C MET A 57 -6.06 -31.45 -16.50
N VAL A 58 -7.28 -31.91 -16.80
CA VAL A 58 -8.51 -31.34 -16.24
C VAL A 58 -8.57 -31.54 -14.72
N SER A 59 -8.18 -32.72 -14.23
CA SER A 59 -8.17 -33.03 -12.79
C SER A 59 -7.22 -32.12 -12.01
N GLU A 60 -6.03 -31.83 -12.56
CA GLU A 60 -5.07 -30.90 -11.94
C GLU A 60 -5.60 -29.47 -11.85
N PHE A 61 -6.33 -28.98 -12.87
CA PHE A 61 -6.95 -27.65 -12.83
C PHE A 61 -8.06 -27.57 -11.76
N PHE A 62 -8.88 -28.61 -11.60
CA PHE A 62 -9.89 -28.66 -10.54
C PHE A 62 -9.25 -28.73 -9.15
N LEU A 63 -8.21 -29.55 -8.98
CA LEU A 63 -7.45 -29.64 -7.72
C LEU A 63 -6.80 -28.30 -7.37
N MET A 64 -6.28 -27.55 -8.35
CA MET A 64 -5.74 -26.21 -8.14
C MET A 64 -6.81 -25.21 -7.66
N CYS A 65 -8.03 -25.27 -8.20
CA CYS A 65 -9.15 -24.47 -7.69
C CYS A 65 -9.48 -24.82 -6.23
N TYR A 66 -9.59 -26.11 -5.89
CA TYR A 66 -9.87 -26.55 -4.51
C TYR A 66 -8.73 -26.20 -3.54
N LEU A 67 -7.48 -26.32 -3.99
CA LEU A 67 -6.29 -25.90 -3.25
C LEU A 67 -6.37 -24.40 -2.92
N SER A 68 -6.65 -23.57 -3.94
CA SER A 68 -6.70 -22.12 -3.80
C SER A 68 -7.80 -21.67 -2.83
N VAL A 69 -9.00 -22.25 -2.92
CA VAL A 69 -10.11 -21.93 -2.00
C VAL A 69 -9.76 -22.28 -0.56
N ASN A 70 -9.23 -23.49 -0.32
CA ASN A 70 -8.83 -23.90 1.03
C ASN A 70 -7.69 -23.02 1.58
N LEU A 71 -6.72 -22.66 0.74
CA LEU A 71 -5.60 -21.80 1.12
C LEU A 71 -6.07 -20.39 1.49
N VAL A 72 -6.97 -19.79 0.70
CA VAL A 72 -7.56 -18.48 1.00
C VAL A 72 -8.31 -18.49 2.33
N CYS A 73 -9.10 -19.53 2.62
CA CYS A 73 -9.81 -19.67 3.89
C CYS A 73 -8.87 -19.74 5.10
N ILE A 74 -7.73 -20.43 4.99
CA ILE A 74 -6.70 -20.48 6.04
C ILE A 74 -6.08 -19.09 6.23
N LEU A 75 -5.63 -18.47 5.15
CA LEU A 75 -4.95 -17.18 5.19
C LEU A 75 -5.84 -16.09 5.79
N GLN A 76 -7.10 -16.01 5.38
CA GLN A 76 -8.03 -15.01 5.91
C GLN A 76 -8.32 -15.20 7.40
N THR A 77 -8.36 -16.45 7.87
CA THR A 77 -8.56 -16.74 9.29
C THR A 77 -7.31 -16.43 10.12
N LEU A 78 -6.12 -16.83 9.66
CA LEU A 78 -4.85 -16.61 10.38
C LEU A 78 -4.42 -15.13 10.36
N LEU A 79 -4.69 -14.41 9.28
CA LEU A 79 -4.38 -12.99 9.16
C LEU A 79 -5.45 -12.09 9.80
N HIS A 80 -6.50 -12.67 10.40
CA HIS A 80 -7.63 -11.96 10.99
C HIS A 80 -8.19 -10.88 10.06
N GLU A 81 -8.49 -11.25 8.81
CA GLU A 81 -9.02 -10.31 7.82
C GLU A 81 -10.35 -9.69 8.32
N PRO A 82 -10.50 -8.35 8.39
CA PRO A 82 -11.66 -7.71 9.03
C PRO A 82 -13.03 -8.13 8.47
N SER A 83 -13.07 -8.39 7.15
CA SER A 83 -14.27 -8.81 6.43
C SER A 83 -14.58 -10.30 6.57
N TRP A 84 -13.65 -11.12 7.06
CA TRP A 84 -13.80 -12.57 7.15
C TRP A 84 -14.51 -12.97 8.45
N ARG A 85 -15.78 -13.40 8.34
CA ARG A 85 -16.63 -13.84 9.47
C ARG A 85 -17.43 -15.09 9.10
N PRO A 86 -16.81 -16.28 9.05
CA PRO A 86 -17.48 -17.52 8.70
C PRO A 86 -18.58 -17.83 9.74
N ARG A 87 -19.84 -17.86 9.29
CA ARG A 87 -21.02 -18.14 10.15
C ARG A 87 -21.36 -19.62 10.24
N PHE A 88 -20.70 -20.46 9.45
CA PHE A 88 -21.00 -21.89 9.39
C PHE A 88 -20.47 -22.61 10.63
N ARG A 89 -21.34 -23.39 11.30
CA ARG A 89 -21.06 -24.01 12.60
C ARG A 89 -19.86 -24.96 12.61
N PHE A 90 -19.63 -25.70 11.53
CA PHE A 90 -18.56 -26.70 11.46
C PHE A 90 -17.31 -26.19 10.73
N TYR A 91 -17.21 -24.88 10.51
CA TYR A 91 -16.01 -24.30 9.95
C TYR A 91 -14.89 -24.23 10.99
N HIS A 92 -13.73 -24.78 10.66
CA HIS A 92 -12.50 -24.61 11.44
C HIS A 92 -11.31 -24.52 10.47
N TRP A 93 -10.33 -23.64 10.74
CA TRP A 93 -9.18 -23.41 9.85
C TRP A 93 -8.36 -24.68 9.58
N LEU A 94 -8.30 -25.59 10.57
CA LEU A 94 -7.62 -26.88 10.43
C LEU A 94 -8.27 -27.78 9.37
N LEU A 95 -9.60 -27.69 9.17
CA LEU A 95 -10.29 -28.44 8.12
C LEU A 95 -9.86 -27.96 6.74
N SER A 96 -9.72 -26.65 6.56
CA SER A 96 -9.17 -26.07 5.33
C SER A 96 -7.69 -26.45 5.14
N LEU A 97 -6.89 -26.48 6.22
CA LEU A 97 -5.49 -26.95 6.16
C LEU A 97 -5.39 -28.40 5.70
N LEU A 98 -6.24 -29.27 6.23
CA LEU A 98 -6.33 -30.66 5.78
C LEU A 98 -6.70 -30.72 4.29
N GLY A 99 -7.64 -29.89 3.84
CA GLY A 99 -8.00 -29.77 2.43
C GLY A 99 -6.82 -29.37 1.54
N VAL A 100 -6.00 -28.40 1.95
CA VAL A 100 -4.77 -28.00 1.24
C VAL A 100 -3.80 -29.17 1.13
N ILE A 101 -3.55 -29.88 2.24
CA ILE A 101 -2.62 -31.02 2.27
C ILE A 101 -3.13 -32.12 1.34
N VAL A 102 -4.40 -32.51 1.44
CA VAL A 102 -5.00 -33.55 0.59
C VAL A 102 -4.92 -33.15 -0.88
N CYS A 103 -5.30 -31.92 -1.25
CA CYS A 103 -5.22 -31.47 -2.64
C CYS A 103 -3.77 -31.52 -3.16
N MET A 104 -2.80 -30.99 -2.40
CA MET A 104 -1.39 -30.98 -2.79
C MET A 104 -0.83 -32.40 -2.94
N THR A 105 -1.18 -33.32 -2.02
CA THR A 105 -0.74 -34.72 -2.11
C THR A 105 -1.30 -35.43 -3.34
N ILE A 106 -2.59 -35.25 -3.63
CA ILE A 106 -3.23 -35.88 -4.80
C ILE A 106 -2.62 -35.35 -6.10
N MET A 107 -2.39 -34.04 -6.21
CA MET A 107 -1.73 -33.44 -7.40
C MET A 107 -0.34 -34.06 -7.66
N LEU A 108 0.48 -34.19 -6.60
CA LEU A 108 1.83 -34.73 -6.74
C LEU A 108 1.86 -36.24 -7.05
N ILE A 109 0.92 -37.02 -6.49
CA ILE A 109 0.80 -38.46 -6.75
C ILE A 109 0.29 -38.73 -8.17
N SER A 110 -0.65 -37.91 -8.66
CA SER A 110 -1.21 -38.00 -10.01
C SER A 110 -0.16 -37.74 -11.08
N SER A 111 0.41 -36.53 -11.10
CA SER A 111 1.47 -36.19 -12.04
C SER A 111 2.23 -34.96 -11.55
N TRP A 112 3.40 -35.19 -10.97
CA TRP A 112 4.22 -34.12 -10.40
C TRP A 112 4.58 -33.02 -11.41
N TYR A 113 4.81 -33.36 -12.69
CA TYR A 113 5.20 -32.38 -13.71
C TYR A 113 4.01 -31.52 -14.18
N ILE A 114 2.83 -32.10 -14.40
CA ILE A 114 1.62 -31.34 -14.76
C ILE A 114 1.18 -30.49 -13.56
N ALA A 115 1.26 -31.03 -12.35
CA ALA A 115 0.98 -30.30 -11.12
C ALA A 115 1.84 -29.04 -10.97
N LEU A 116 3.16 -29.15 -11.19
CA LEU A 116 4.07 -28.00 -11.15
C LEU A 116 3.72 -26.96 -12.23
N ILE A 117 3.39 -27.38 -13.45
CA ILE A 117 2.98 -26.48 -14.53
C ILE A 117 1.68 -25.75 -14.17
N SER A 118 0.67 -26.46 -13.69
CA SER A 118 -0.61 -25.87 -13.29
C SER A 118 -0.46 -24.90 -12.11
N LEU A 119 0.39 -25.24 -11.13
CA LEU A 119 0.73 -24.34 -10.02
C LEU A 119 1.46 -23.08 -10.52
N ALA A 120 2.44 -23.24 -11.41
CA ALA A 120 3.17 -22.12 -12.00
C ALA A 120 2.23 -21.16 -12.75
N ILE A 121 1.33 -21.71 -13.57
CA ILE A 121 0.30 -20.92 -14.28
C ILE A 121 -0.58 -20.17 -13.26
N GLY A 122 -1.03 -20.84 -12.20
CA GLY A 122 -1.83 -20.22 -11.14
C GLY A 122 -1.11 -19.05 -10.46
N VAL A 123 0.17 -19.21 -10.13
CA VAL A 123 1.00 -18.15 -9.52
C VAL A 123 1.19 -16.97 -10.48
N ILE A 124 1.46 -17.23 -11.77
CA ILE A 124 1.62 -16.17 -12.79
C ILE A 124 0.32 -15.36 -12.91
N VAL A 125 -0.83 -16.04 -12.99
CA VAL A 125 -2.14 -15.38 -13.05
C VAL A 125 -2.39 -14.55 -11.79
N TYR A 126 -2.07 -15.08 -10.60
CA TYR A 126 -2.20 -14.33 -9.35
C TYR A 126 -1.35 -13.06 -9.34
N ILE A 127 -0.07 -13.15 -9.72
CA ILE A 127 0.84 -11.99 -9.79
C ILE A 127 0.32 -10.96 -10.80
N TYR A 128 -0.19 -11.41 -11.95
CA TYR A 128 -0.76 -10.53 -12.96
C TYR A 128 -1.98 -9.77 -12.45
N ILE A 129 -2.92 -10.45 -11.76
CA ILE A 129 -4.09 -9.81 -11.14
C ILE A 129 -3.65 -8.76 -10.13
N TRP A 130 -2.69 -9.11 -9.27
CA TRP A 130 -2.20 -8.20 -8.23
C TRP A 130 -1.57 -6.93 -8.82
N TYR A 131 -0.78 -7.08 -9.88
CA TYR A 131 -0.21 -5.97 -10.63
C TYR A 131 -1.28 -5.10 -11.32
N ALA A 132 -2.23 -5.72 -12.02
CA ALA A 132 -3.29 -5.02 -12.73
C ALA A 132 -4.20 -4.24 -11.75
N GLY A 133 -4.50 -4.82 -10.59
CA GLY A 133 -5.25 -4.18 -9.51
C GLY A 133 -4.53 -2.95 -8.96
N ALA A 134 -3.24 -3.06 -8.62
CA ALA A 134 -2.46 -1.94 -8.13
C ALA A 134 -2.34 -0.79 -9.15
N ASN A 135 -2.20 -1.11 -10.44
CA ASN A 135 -2.17 -0.11 -11.50
C ASN A 135 -3.53 0.61 -11.67
N LYS A 136 -4.64 -0.09 -11.46
CA LYS A 136 -6.00 0.48 -11.53
C LYS A 136 -6.32 1.37 -10.33
N GLU A 137 -5.91 0.97 -9.13
CA GLU A 137 -6.14 1.74 -7.90
C GLU A 137 -5.24 2.98 -7.78
N TRP A 138 -3.95 2.83 -8.09
CA TRP A 138 -2.94 3.87 -7.81
C TRP A 138 -2.36 4.55 -9.05
N GLY A 139 -2.72 4.10 -10.26
CA GLY A 139 -2.24 4.69 -11.52
C GLY A 139 -0.78 4.37 -11.89
N GLU A 140 -0.01 3.77 -10.98
CA GLU A 140 1.37 3.31 -11.21
C GLU A 140 1.52 1.85 -10.74
N GLY A 141 1.66 0.89 -11.66
CA GLY A 141 1.62 -0.54 -11.34
C GLY A 141 2.59 -0.99 -10.23
N LEU A 142 3.90 -0.90 -10.44
CA LEU A 142 4.89 -1.35 -9.44
C LEU A 142 4.97 -0.44 -8.20
N LYS A 143 4.77 0.87 -8.36
CA LYS A 143 4.81 1.83 -7.25
C LYS A 143 3.52 1.81 -6.40
N GLY A 144 2.42 1.33 -6.97
CA GLY A 144 1.16 1.12 -6.27
C GLY A 144 1.20 -0.07 -5.31
N LEU A 145 2.05 -1.07 -5.56
CA LEU A 145 2.12 -2.26 -4.70
C LEU A 145 2.53 -1.93 -3.25
N PRO A 146 3.62 -1.16 -2.99
CA PRO A 146 3.94 -0.71 -1.64
C PRO A 146 2.81 0.09 -0.98
N MET A 147 2.06 0.90 -1.76
CA MET A 147 0.95 1.70 -1.24
C MET A 147 -0.22 0.82 -0.79
N SER A 148 -0.63 -0.17 -1.59
CA SER A 148 -1.66 -1.14 -1.18
C SER A 148 -1.23 -1.92 0.07
N ILE A 149 0.04 -2.36 0.13
CA ILE A 149 0.58 -3.06 1.31
C ILE A 149 0.56 -2.15 2.54
N ALA A 150 1.02 -0.89 2.40
CA ALA A 150 1.03 0.08 3.49
C ALA A 150 -0.38 0.39 3.99
N HIS A 151 -1.35 0.56 3.10
CA HIS A 151 -2.74 0.80 3.45
C HIS A 151 -3.32 -0.36 4.27
N VAL A 152 -3.14 -1.60 3.82
CA VAL A 152 -3.61 -2.79 4.56
C VAL A 152 -2.89 -2.93 5.90
N ALA A 153 -1.57 -2.71 5.94
CA ALA A 153 -0.78 -2.80 7.17
C ALA A 153 -1.21 -1.74 8.20
N LEU A 154 -1.44 -0.50 7.77
CA LEU A 154 -1.90 0.60 8.62
C LEU A 154 -3.33 0.37 9.11
N SER A 155 -4.23 -0.10 8.25
CA SER A 155 -5.62 -0.40 8.64
C SER A 155 -5.73 -1.57 9.64
N ARG A 156 -4.73 -2.45 9.68
CA ARG A 156 -4.64 -3.56 10.65
C ARG A 156 -3.98 -3.15 11.96
N LEU A 157 -3.34 -1.98 12.01
CA LEU A 157 -2.68 -1.49 13.20
C LEU A 157 -3.74 -1.00 14.20
N ASP A 158 -3.71 -1.54 15.42
CA ASP A 158 -4.68 -1.20 16.46
C ASP A 158 -4.34 0.17 17.08
N ASP A 159 -5.35 1.04 17.23
CA ASP A 159 -5.20 2.39 17.80
C ASP A 159 -5.13 2.40 19.33
N ARG A 160 -5.26 1.22 19.96
CA ARG A 160 -5.23 1.07 21.41
C ARG A 160 -3.93 1.64 22.01
N PRO A 161 -4.00 2.29 23.18
CA PRO A 161 -2.81 2.76 23.86
C PRO A 161 -1.88 1.58 24.14
N MET A 162 -0.59 1.75 23.85
CA MET A 162 0.39 0.71 24.12
C MET A 162 0.39 0.38 25.61
N HIS A 163 0.32 -0.92 25.93
CA HIS A 163 0.46 -1.38 27.30
C HIS A 163 1.83 -0.97 27.86
N THR A 164 1.89 -0.52 29.12
CA THR A 164 3.10 0.01 29.78
C THR A 164 4.33 -0.91 29.64
N LYS A 165 4.13 -2.23 29.75
CA LYS A 165 5.17 -3.27 29.56
C LYS A 165 5.77 -3.35 28.15
N ASN A 166 5.06 -2.91 27.12
CA ASN A 166 5.48 -3.02 25.71
C ASN A 166 5.79 -1.66 25.09
N PHE A 167 5.97 -0.62 25.90
CA PHE A 167 6.25 0.72 25.40
C PHE A 167 7.53 0.74 24.54
N ARG A 168 7.41 1.26 23.32
CA ARG A 168 8.55 1.57 22.44
C ARG A 168 8.47 3.04 22.02
N PRO A 169 9.54 3.84 22.21
CA PRO A 169 9.50 5.25 21.88
C PRO A 169 9.40 5.44 20.36
N GLN A 170 8.35 6.12 19.89
CA GLN A 170 8.18 6.59 18.52
C GLN A 170 8.35 8.11 18.54
N ILE A 171 9.38 8.61 17.88
CA ILE A 171 9.92 9.94 18.18
C ILE A 171 9.45 10.96 17.15
N LEU A 172 8.84 12.05 17.62
CA LEU A 172 8.66 13.29 16.88
C LEU A 172 9.74 14.27 17.32
N ALA A 173 10.70 14.57 16.44
CA ALA A 173 11.85 15.40 16.74
C ALA A 173 11.71 16.77 16.08
N PHE A 174 11.62 17.81 16.90
CA PHE A 174 11.58 19.19 16.40
C PHE A 174 12.99 19.71 16.14
N ILE A 175 13.24 20.13 14.91
CA ILE A 175 14.51 20.71 14.49
C ILE A 175 14.27 22.13 13.98
N LYS A 176 15.14 23.05 14.41
CA LYS A 176 15.17 24.41 13.88
C LYS A 176 16.16 24.49 12.74
N CYS A 177 15.69 24.90 11.58
CA CYS A 177 16.51 25.19 10.42
C CYS A 177 16.62 26.71 10.26
N ILE A 178 17.82 27.18 9.97
CA ILE A 178 18.14 28.58 9.74
C ILE A 178 18.60 28.68 8.29
N TYR A 179 18.06 29.65 7.55
CA TYR A 179 18.56 29.96 6.23
C TYR A 179 19.76 30.91 6.36
N ASN A 180 20.90 30.51 5.80
CA ASN A 180 22.09 31.36 5.79
C ASN A 180 22.17 32.10 4.45
N GLU A 181 21.83 33.40 4.46
CA GLU A 181 21.82 34.26 3.28
C GLU A 181 23.21 34.34 2.61
N ASN A 182 24.30 34.31 3.39
CA ASN A 182 25.65 34.43 2.85
C ASN A 182 26.06 33.21 2.01
N GLN A 183 25.62 32.02 2.40
CA GLN A 183 25.97 30.76 1.75
C GLN A 183 24.83 30.20 0.88
N HIS A 184 23.69 30.90 0.82
CA HIS A 184 22.48 30.50 0.11
C HIS A 184 22.06 29.05 0.42
N ARG A 185 22.25 28.61 1.67
CA ARG A 185 22.01 27.23 2.11
C ARG A 185 21.27 27.18 3.43
N TRP A 186 20.43 26.16 3.55
CA TRP A 186 19.82 25.79 4.83
C TRP A 186 20.88 25.17 5.73
N MET A 187 20.83 25.55 7.01
CA MET A 187 21.67 24.97 8.05
C MET A 187 20.78 24.53 9.21
N ILE A 188 21.04 23.34 9.74
CA ILE A 188 20.43 22.88 10.97
C ILE A 188 21.16 23.56 12.14
N GLU A 189 20.42 24.20 13.05
CA GLU A 189 21.04 24.89 14.19
C GLU A 189 21.87 23.92 15.04
N HIS A 190 21.38 22.69 15.22
CA HIS A 190 22.05 21.64 15.99
C HIS A 190 22.02 20.28 15.30
N GLU A 191 23.04 20.02 14.51
CA GLU A 191 23.22 18.77 13.76
C GLU A 191 23.29 17.53 14.66
N LYS A 192 23.92 17.63 15.85
CA LYS A 192 24.06 16.54 16.84
C LYS A 192 22.73 15.93 17.31
N VAL A 193 21.61 16.64 17.11
CA VAL A 193 20.27 16.13 17.41
C VAL A 193 19.95 14.93 16.52
N LEU A 194 20.37 14.95 15.25
CA LEU A 194 20.18 13.85 14.31
C LEU A 194 21.05 12.64 14.69
N ASP A 195 22.30 12.86 15.10
CA ASP A 195 23.16 11.79 15.60
C ASP A 195 22.56 11.09 16.83
N LEU A 196 22.02 11.88 17.77
CA LEU A 196 21.36 11.35 18.95
C LEU A 196 20.13 10.51 18.59
N LEU A 197 19.31 10.97 17.63
CA LEU A 197 18.14 10.22 17.15
C LEU A 197 18.55 8.89 16.51
N SER A 198 19.60 8.92 15.70
CA SER A 198 20.18 7.75 15.04
C SER A 198 20.63 6.72 16.07
N GLN A 199 21.34 7.15 17.12
CA GLN A 199 21.81 6.30 18.22
C GLN A 199 20.66 5.76 19.08
N LEU A 200 19.67 6.59 19.40
CA LEU A 200 18.56 6.22 20.28
C LEU A 200 17.66 5.15 19.66
N LYS A 201 17.51 5.17 18.33
CA LYS A 201 16.61 4.27 17.61
C LYS A 201 17.32 3.14 16.90
N ALA A 202 18.64 3.26 16.67
CA ALA A 202 19.48 2.27 16.00
C ALA A 202 18.81 1.73 14.71
N GLY A 203 18.19 2.62 13.93
CA GLY A 203 17.49 2.29 12.68
C GLY A 203 16.11 1.62 12.79
N LYS A 204 15.55 1.48 14.01
CA LYS A 204 14.28 0.77 14.26
C LYS A 204 13.16 1.69 14.75
N GLY A 205 11.95 1.40 14.28
CA GLY A 205 10.72 2.11 14.63
C GLY A 205 10.60 3.48 13.96
N LEU A 206 9.58 4.23 14.36
CA LEU A 206 9.20 5.51 13.76
C LEU A 206 10.03 6.67 14.32
N ILE A 207 10.57 7.47 13.40
CA ILE A 207 11.15 8.79 13.65
C ILE A 207 10.51 9.74 12.65
N ILE A 208 9.93 10.83 13.15
CA ILE A 208 9.43 11.93 12.33
C ILE A 208 10.26 13.16 12.69
N VAL A 209 11.00 13.69 11.72
CA VAL A 209 11.72 14.95 11.86
C VAL A 209 10.82 16.08 11.41
N ALA A 210 10.49 16.95 12.34
CA ALA A 210 9.53 18.03 12.17
C ALA A 210 10.24 19.39 12.16
N THR A 211 9.92 20.23 11.17
CA THR A 211 10.36 21.64 11.14
C THR A 211 9.19 22.56 10.83
N ILE A 212 9.25 23.78 11.38
CA ILE A 212 8.18 24.77 11.25
C ILE A 212 8.75 26.03 10.61
N ILE A 213 8.10 26.47 9.55
CA ILE A 213 8.41 27.69 8.83
C ILE A 213 7.34 28.72 9.19
N GLN A 214 7.77 29.92 9.59
CA GLN A 214 6.82 30.98 9.93
C GLN A 214 6.17 31.56 8.67
N GLY A 215 4.86 31.42 8.55
CA GLY A 215 4.12 31.94 7.41
C GLY A 215 2.69 31.45 7.28
N LEU A 216 2.02 32.02 6.29
CA LEU A 216 0.70 31.61 5.83
C LEU A 216 0.89 30.76 4.56
N ILE A 217 0.15 29.67 4.43
CA ILE A 217 -0.08 28.98 3.16
C ILE A 217 -1.42 29.46 2.61
N CYS A 218 -1.49 29.80 1.31
CA CYS A 218 -2.77 30.06 0.67
C CYS A 218 -3.55 28.75 0.58
N CYS A 219 -4.72 28.67 1.20
CA CYS A 219 -5.63 27.54 0.99
C CYS A 219 -6.30 27.64 -0.39
N PHE A 220 -6.58 26.50 -1.02
CA PHE A 220 -7.29 26.40 -2.31
C PHE A 220 -8.67 27.11 -2.29
N MET A 221 -9.37 27.07 -1.15
CA MET A 221 -10.61 27.83 -0.94
C MET A 221 -10.39 29.35 -0.97
N LEU A 222 -9.23 29.82 -0.50
CA LEU A 222 -8.82 31.22 -0.60
C LEU A 222 -8.47 31.58 -2.05
N ILE A 223 -7.83 30.68 -2.80
CA ILE A 223 -7.47 30.88 -4.22
C ILE A 223 -8.73 31.13 -5.07
N LEU A 224 -9.78 30.30 -4.92
CA LEU A 224 -11.06 30.47 -5.62
C LEU A 224 -11.77 31.78 -5.24
N PHE A 225 -11.71 32.18 -3.97
CA PHE A 225 -12.29 33.44 -3.50
C PHE A 225 -11.50 34.68 -4.01
N LEU A 226 -10.17 34.54 -4.16
CA LEU A 226 -9.26 35.63 -4.50
C LEU A 226 -9.02 35.83 -6.00
N GLU A 227 -9.35 34.85 -6.85
CA GLU A 227 -9.24 34.99 -8.31
C GLU A 227 -10.11 36.12 -8.89
N THR A 228 -11.16 36.52 -8.17
CA THR A 228 -12.03 37.66 -8.52
C THR A 228 -11.36 39.03 -8.28
N ASN A 229 -10.25 39.09 -7.53
CA ASN A 229 -9.60 40.35 -7.12
C ASN A 229 -8.17 40.47 -7.68
N LYS A 230 -7.96 41.34 -8.68
CA LYS A 230 -6.66 41.59 -9.33
C LYS A 230 -5.52 41.96 -8.36
N LYS A 231 -5.81 42.67 -7.26
CA LYS A 231 -4.81 43.09 -6.26
C LYS A 231 -4.27 41.92 -5.41
N MET A 232 -5.04 40.84 -5.29
CA MET A 232 -4.68 39.67 -4.48
C MET A 232 -3.94 38.58 -5.26
N ARG A 233 -3.95 38.62 -6.61
CA ARG A 233 -3.08 37.77 -7.45
C ARG A 233 -1.58 37.98 -7.17
N PHE A 234 -1.16 39.21 -6.85
CA PHE A 234 0.23 39.50 -6.47
C PHE A 234 0.62 38.83 -5.14
N ASN A 235 -0.33 38.69 -4.20
CA ASN A 235 -0.10 37.98 -2.95
C ASN A 235 -0.09 36.45 -3.12
N LEU A 236 -0.74 35.90 -4.15
CA LEU A 236 -0.65 34.47 -4.47
C LEU A 236 0.80 34.02 -4.71
N GLY A 237 1.59 34.80 -5.46
CA GLY A 237 3.00 34.48 -5.71
C GLY A 237 3.83 34.33 -4.44
N LYS A 238 3.54 35.14 -3.39
CA LYS A 238 4.22 35.03 -2.08
C LYS A 238 3.86 33.77 -1.31
N TYR A 239 2.69 33.19 -1.57
CA TYR A 239 2.26 31.95 -0.91
C TYR A 239 2.82 30.71 -1.60
N ASP A 240 2.87 30.72 -2.94
CA ASP A 240 3.53 29.66 -3.71
C ASP A 240 5.03 29.60 -3.38
N GLU A 241 5.68 30.76 -3.20
CA GLU A 241 7.07 30.86 -2.75
C GLU A 241 7.31 30.12 -1.41
N LYS A 242 6.42 30.25 -0.41
CA LYS A 242 6.56 29.56 0.88
C LYS A 242 6.36 28.04 0.77
N ARG A 243 5.50 27.60 -0.16
CA ARG A 243 5.32 26.18 -0.45
C ARG A 243 6.57 25.58 -1.09
N ASP A 244 7.15 26.28 -2.06
CA ASP A 244 8.39 25.86 -2.72
C ASP A 244 9.56 25.84 -1.73
N ILE A 245 9.66 26.83 -0.85
CA ILE A 245 10.65 26.85 0.24
C ILE A 245 10.47 25.64 1.17
N ALA A 246 9.22 25.28 1.51
CA ALA A 246 8.95 24.11 2.35
C ALA A 246 9.39 22.80 1.68
N GLU A 247 9.16 22.64 0.37
CA GLU A 247 9.64 21.47 -0.38
C GLU A 247 11.17 21.44 -0.50
N GLN A 248 11.82 22.57 -0.77
CA GLN A 248 13.29 22.66 -0.76
C GLN A 248 13.86 22.26 0.60
N LEU A 249 13.25 22.72 1.70
CA LEU A 249 13.67 22.34 3.04
C LEU A 249 13.46 20.84 3.32
N ARG A 250 12.37 20.23 2.82
CA ARG A 250 12.15 18.77 2.89
C ARG A 250 13.25 18.00 2.20
N HIS A 251 13.63 18.41 0.98
CA HIS A 251 14.72 17.79 0.24
C HIS A 251 16.05 17.89 1.00
N TYR A 252 16.37 19.08 1.52
CA TYR A 252 17.57 19.28 2.34
C TYR A 252 17.58 18.38 3.60
N LEU A 253 16.49 18.33 4.36
CA LEU A 253 16.39 17.49 5.55
C LEU A 253 16.54 16.00 5.22
N LYS A 254 16.04 15.57 4.05
CA LYS A 254 16.18 14.19 3.59
C LYS A 254 17.63 13.83 3.35
N GLU A 255 18.40 14.71 2.72
CA GLU A 255 19.84 14.53 2.54
C GLU A 255 20.56 14.46 3.89
N GLN A 256 20.22 15.34 4.84
CA GLN A 256 20.82 15.33 6.18
C GLN A 256 20.49 14.04 6.95
N MET A 257 19.26 13.56 6.89
CA MET A 257 18.88 12.30 7.54
C MET A 257 19.67 11.10 7.01
N ILE A 258 19.94 11.06 5.70
CA ILE A 258 20.77 10.02 5.08
C ILE A 258 22.21 10.12 5.60
N THR A 259 22.78 11.32 5.65
CA THR A 259 24.14 11.58 6.17
C THR A 259 24.29 11.10 7.62
N HIS A 260 23.29 11.34 8.48
CA HIS A 260 23.29 10.91 9.88
C HIS A 260 22.78 9.46 10.10
N LYS A 261 22.68 8.65 9.04
CA LYS A 261 22.26 7.24 9.09
C LYS A 261 20.84 7.00 9.62
N ILE A 262 19.96 8.00 9.51
CA ILE A 262 18.53 7.84 9.79
C ILE A 262 17.83 7.37 8.52
N LEU A 263 17.93 6.07 8.24
CA LEU A 263 17.43 5.48 6.98
C LEU A 263 15.90 5.32 6.94
N ASN A 264 15.25 5.15 8.11
CA ASN A 264 13.84 4.78 8.22
C ASN A 264 13.00 5.88 8.92
N GLY A 265 13.22 7.14 8.56
CA GLY A 265 12.50 8.27 9.14
C GLY A 265 11.69 9.06 8.12
N PHE A 266 10.68 9.77 8.60
CA PHE A 266 9.83 10.66 7.82
C PHE A 266 10.13 12.12 8.15
N ILE A 267 9.77 13.02 7.24
CA ILE A 267 9.99 14.46 7.39
C ILE A 267 8.64 15.17 7.26
N ASP A 268 8.30 15.95 8.28
CA ASP A 268 7.14 16.83 8.28
C ASP A 268 7.63 18.28 8.32
N VAL A 269 7.34 19.04 7.27
CA VAL A 269 7.57 20.49 7.24
C VAL A 269 6.22 21.18 7.21
N LEU A 270 5.94 21.96 8.25
CA LEU A 270 4.71 22.73 8.41
C LEU A 270 4.98 24.21 8.28
N VAL A 271 4.13 24.92 7.55
CA VAL A 271 4.14 26.39 7.50
C VAL A 271 2.99 26.88 8.38
N ALA A 272 3.30 27.67 9.41
CA ALA A 272 2.33 28.17 10.37
C ALA A 272 2.62 29.63 10.76
N ASN A 273 1.58 30.40 11.10
CA ASN A 273 1.72 31.81 11.46
C ASN A 273 2.63 31.99 12.67
N ASP A 274 2.43 31.12 13.67
CA ASP A 274 3.18 31.08 14.90
C ASP A 274 3.84 29.71 15.07
N VAL A 275 5.07 29.72 15.59
CA VAL A 275 5.82 28.50 15.86
C VAL A 275 5.12 27.66 16.92
N TYR A 276 4.47 28.28 17.90
CA TYR A 276 3.74 27.58 18.95
C TYR A 276 2.56 26.78 18.39
N ASP A 277 1.71 27.43 17.58
CA ASP A 277 0.58 26.79 16.92
C ASP A 277 1.03 25.71 15.95
N GLY A 278 2.16 25.91 15.27
CA GLY A 278 2.79 24.89 14.42
C GLY A 278 3.23 23.66 15.22
N ILE A 279 3.86 23.84 16.38
CA ILE A 279 4.27 22.73 17.26
C ILE A 279 3.04 21.98 17.76
N ASN A 280 2.02 22.70 18.25
CA ASN A 280 0.80 22.10 18.77
C ASN A 280 0.06 21.30 17.68
N SER A 281 -0.01 21.86 16.47
CA SER A 281 -0.61 21.19 15.31
C SER A 281 0.14 19.89 14.99
N LEU A 282 1.47 19.92 14.85
CA LEU A 282 2.28 18.74 14.55
C LEU A 282 2.20 17.67 15.65
N MET A 283 2.15 18.07 16.92
CA MET A 283 1.97 17.12 18.02
C MET A 283 0.66 16.33 17.93
N GLN A 284 -0.40 16.94 17.39
CA GLN A 284 -1.72 16.31 17.30
C GLN A 284 -1.95 15.55 16.00
N ILE A 285 -1.39 16.03 14.89
CA ILE A 285 -1.71 15.52 13.54
C ILE A 285 -0.64 14.59 12.95
N SER A 286 0.58 14.55 13.49
CA SER A 286 1.64 13.72 12.90
C SER A 286 1.33 12.23 13.02
N GLY A 287 1.52 11.50 11.93
CA GLY A 287 1.27 10.06 11.82
C GLY A 287 -0.06 9.71 11.14
N VAL A 288 -0.35 8.40 11.04
CA VAL A 288 -1.57 7.87 10.41
C VAL A 288 -2.12 6.71 11.25
N GLY A 289 -3.32 6.86 11.81
CA GLY A 289 -3.95 5.87 12.69
C GLY A 289 -3.03 5.46 13.85
N GLY A 290 -2.79 4.16 14.00
CA GLY A 290 -1.96 3.61 15.07
C GLY A 290 -0.47 3.90 14.88
N PHE A 291 -0.07 4.33 13.67
CA PHE A 291 1.31 4.64 13.33
C PHE A 291 1.60 6.12 13.58
N ARG A 292 1.68 6.46 14.86
CA ARG A 292 1.86 7.83 15.36
C ARG A 292 3.05 7.95 16.33
N PRO A 293 3.68 9.12 16.43
CA PRO A 293 4.68 9.37 17.46
C PRO A 293 4.03 9.35 18.85
N ASN A 294 4.80 8.95 19.86
CA ASN A 294 4.38 8.92 21.26
C ASN A 294 5.38 9.62 22.20
N THR A 295 6.53 10.04 21.66
CA THR A 295 7.61 10.69 22.38
C THR A 295 7.99 11.93 21.59
N VAL A 296 7.96 13.10 22.23
CA VAL A 296 8.42 14.34 21.61
C VAL A 296 9.84 14.63 22.07
N GLN A 297 10.73 14.86 21.12
CA GLN A 297 12.06 15.39 21.37
C GLN A 297 12.09 16.86 20.98
N LYS A 298 12.33 17.72 21.96
CA LYS A 298 12.58 19.15 21.76
C LYS A 298 13.85 19.54 22.48
N ARG A 299 14.66 20.39 21.85
CA ARG A 299 15.83 20.98 22.49
C ARG A 299 15.41 22.00 23.56
N ARG A 300 16.13 22.03 24.68
CA ARG A 300 15.99 23.07 25.71
C ARG A 300 16.43 24.43 25.15
N VAL A 301 15.60 25.45 25.33
CA VAL A 301 15.91 26.84 24.96
C VAL A 301 16.73 27.47 26.09
N TYR A 302 17.90 28.04 25.77
CA TYR A 302 18.84 28.57 26.77
C TYR A 302 18.64 30.07 27.11
N PHE A 303 17.55 30.70 26.67
CA PHE A 303 17.30 32.14 26.82
C PHE A 303 16.31 32.48 27.94
N TRP A 304 16.38 31.79 29.08
CA TRP A 304 15.64 32.17 30.29
C TRP A 304 16.62 32.80 31.28
N ASN A 305 17.07 34.02 30.98
CA ASN A 305 17.71 34.94 31.92
C ASN A 305 16.98 36.28 31.83
#